data_AF-W7YKZ5-F1
#
_entry.id   AF-W7YKZ5-F1
#
_cell.length_a   1.000
_cell.length_b   1.000
_cell.length_c   1.000
_cell.angle_alpha   90.00
_cell.angle_beta   90.00
_cell.angle_gamma   90.00
#
_symmetry.space_group_name_H-M   'P 1'
#
loop_
_entity.id
_entity.type
_entity.pdbx_description
1 polymer ?
#
loop_
_entity_poly.entity_id
_entity_poly.type
_entity_poly.pdbx_seq_one_letter_code
_entity_poly.pdbx_strand_id
1 'polypeptide(L)'
;MKRQKTSGYIKVLSLSTCIIALYITTQLFTFSSTPTPTIDNTPTFKNNYSIFSLKIPDSIHFANEKVPIEKHWVRESLDRELLVNTYWQSQTVLFIKRCNRYFPIIEPILKEQGIPDDFKYLAVIESG
;
A
#
# COMPACT_ATOMS: atom_id res chain seq x y z
N MET A 1 77.27 7.49 -23.07
CA MET A 1 76.25 7.11 -24.07
C MET A 1 75.13 6.26 -23.42
N LYS A 2 74.20 6.86 -22.64
CA LYS A 2 73.10 6.12 -21.94
C LYS A 2 71.74 6.87 -21.85
N ARG A 3 71.57 8.01 -22.55
CA ARG A 3 70.37 8.88 -22.46
C ARG A 3 69.15 8.43 -23.28
N GLN A 4 69.26 7.46 -24.19
CA GLN A 4 68.11 7.05 -25.03
C GLN A 4 67.12 6.11 -24.33
N LYS A 5 67.55 5.24 -23.41
CA LYS A 5 66.65 4.28 -22.76
C LYS A 5 65.67 4.94 -21.78
N THR A 6 66.11 5.96 -21.03
CA THR A 6 65.25 6.69 -20.06
C THR A 6 64.09 7.41 -20.74
N SER A 7 64.28 7.95 -21.94
CA SER A 7 63.21 8.58 -22.74
C SER A 7 62.11 7.57 -23.14
N GLY A 8 62.48 6.32 -23.43
CA GLY A 8 61.53 5.25 -23.73
C GLY A 8 60.66 4.89 -22.52
N TYR A 9 61.26 4.72 -21.33
CA TYR A 9 60.51 4.42 -20.11
C TYR A 9 59.57 5.55 -19.68
N ILE A 10 59.98 6.82 -19.84
CA ILE A 10 59.13 7.98 -19.56
C ILE A 10 57.91 8.00 -20.49
N LYS A 11 58.10 7.69 -21.79
CA LYS A 11 56.99 7.60 -22.76
C LYS A 11 56.02 6.46 -22.42
N VAL A 12 56.54 5.30 -22.02
CA VAL A 12 55.72 4.15 -21.61
C VAL A 12 54.94 4.46 -20.33
N LEU A 13 55.57 5.13 -19.35
CA LEU A 13 54.93 5.55 -18.12
C LEU A 13 53.86 6.63 -18.37
N SER A 14 54.11 7.60 -19.26
CA SER A 14 53.10 8.59 -19.64
C SER A 14 51.92 7.97 -20.39
N LEU A 15 52.18 6.94 -21.20
CA LEU A 15 51.14 6.24 -21.95
C LEU A 15 50.25 5.41 -21.02
N SER A 16 50.83 4.71 -20.03
CA SER A 16 50.07 3.96 -19.05
C SER A 16 49.22 4.86 -18.15
N THR A 17 49.74 6.03 -17.74
CA THR A 17 48.95 7.01 -16.97
C THR A 17 47.77 7.56 -17.77
N CYS A 18 47.92 7.78 -19.09
CA CYS A 18 46.82 8.21 -19.95
C CYS A 18 45.72 7.15 -20.05
N ILE A 19 46.09 5.87 -20.15
CA ILE A 19 45.12 4.76 -20.23
C ILE A 19 44.32 4.64 -18.93
N ILE A 20 44.98 4.77 -17.77
CA ILE A 20 44.33 4.73 -16.46
C ILE A 20 43.37 5.92 -16.30
N ALA A 21 43.83 7.12 -16.66
CA ALA A 21 42.98 8.32 -16.62
C ALA A 21 41.75 8.16 -17.52
N LEU A 22 41.92 7.64 -18.74
CA LEU A 22 40.82 7.38 -19.65
C LEU A 22 39.81 6.38 -19.06
N TYR A 23 40.29 5.30 -18.46
CA TYR A 23 39.43 4.31 -17.78
C TYR A 23 38.64 4.94 -16.61
N ILE A 24 39.27 5.80 -15.80
CA ILE A 24 38.57 6.48 -14.69
C ILE A 24 37.50 7.43 -15.22
N THR A 25 37.79 8.18 -16.29
CA THR A 25 36.83 9.12 -16.87
C THR A 25 35.61 8.42 -17.48
N THR A 26 35.78 7.25 -18.10
CA THR A 26 34.65 6.48 -18.63
C THR A 26 33.79 5.90 -17.50
N GLN A 27 34.39 5.46 -16.39
CA GLN A 27 33.63 5.05 -15.20
C GLN A 27 32.81 6.22 -14.63
N LEU A 28 33.40 7.40 -14.48
CA LEU A 28 32.71 8.59 -13.98
C LEU A 28 31.50 8.98 -14.85
N PHE A 29 31.65 8.91 -16.18
CA PHE A 29 30.54 9.19 -17.10
C PHE A 29 29.48 8.07 -17.13
N THR A 30 29.87 6.81 -16.94
CA THR A 30 28.94 5.67 -16.93
C THR A 30 28.08 5.66 -15.66
N PHE A 31 28.65 6.06 -14.52
CA PHE A 31 27.92 6.21 -13.26
C PHE A 31 27.17 7.55 -13.13
N SER A 32 27.38 8.48 -14.05
CA SER A 32 26.64 9.74 -14.13
C SER A 32 25.33 9.56 -14.92
N SER A 33 24.49 8.59 -14.53
CA SER A 33 23.11 8.56 -14.99
C SER A 33 22.28 9.52 -14.13
N THR A 34 21.63 10.49 -14.76
CA THR A 34 20.47 11.13 -14.13
C THR A 34 19.43 10.04 -13.89
N PRO A 35 18.85 9.90 -12.69
CA PRO A 35 17.78 8.94 -12.48
C PRO A 35 16.69 9.29 -13.48
N THR A 36 16.50 8.45 -14.50
CA THR A 36 15.35 8.54 -15.38
C THR A 36 14.15 8.53 -14.45
N PRO A 37 13.22 9.51 -14.52
CA PRO A 37 11.99 9.39 -13.77
C PRO A 37 11.35 8.10 -14.30
N THR A 38 11.44 7.03 -13.52
CA THR A 38 10.59 5.88 -13.74
C THR A 38 9.21 6.48 -13.71
N ILE A 39 8.49 6.39 -14.83
CA ILE A 39 7.05 6.57 -14.80
C ILE A 39 6.56 5.34 -14.06
N ASP A 40 6.75 5.37 -12.74
CA ASP A 40 6.06 4.50 -11.84
C ASP A 40 4.60 4.91 -12.02
N ASN A 41 3.91 4.21 -12.92
CA ASN A 41 2.46 4.16 -12.94
C ASN A 41 1.91 3.51 -11.65
N THR A 42 2.70 3.47 -10.57
CA THR A 42 2.12 3.47 -9.24
C THR A 42 1.50 4.84 -9.08
N PRO A 43 0.15 4.97 -9.06
CA PRO A 43 -0.45 6.23 -8.68
C PRO A 43 0.24 6.67 -7.40
N THR A 44 0.59 7.95 -7.31
CA THR A 44 1.11 8.62 -6.12
C THR A 44 0.05 8.57 -5.01
N PHE A 45 -0.27 7.36 -4.55
CA PHE A 45 -1.35 7.04 -3.62
C PHE A 45 -1.03 7.53 -2.21
N LYS A 46 0.19 8.05 -2.00
CA LYS A 46 0.77 8.29 -0.69
C LYS A 46 0.66 9.73 -0.20
N ASN A 47 0.30 10.70 -1.06
CA ASN A 47 0.57 12.10 -0.70
C ASN A 47 -0.51 12.82 0.11
N ASN A 48 -1.70 12.26 0.33
CA ASN A 48 -2.76 12.90 1.13
C ASN A 48 -3.51 11.91 2.05
N TYR A 49 -2.85 10.91 2.62
CA TYR A 49 -3.50 10.07 3.64
C TYR A 49 -3.51 10.82 4.98
N SER A 50 -4.70 11.20 5.44
CA SER A 50 -4.91 11.85 6.74
C SER A 50 -5.91 11.06 7.57
N ILE A 51 -5.58 10.86 8.84
CA ILE A 51 -6.40 10.11 9.79
C ILE A 51 -7.25 11.11 10.58
N PHE A 52 -8.55 10.87 10.61
CA PHE A 52 -9.55 11.65 11.33
C PHE A 52 -10.38 10.76 12.25
N SER A 53 -10.91 11.35 13.33
CA SER A 53 -11.94 10.71 14.15
C SER A 53 -13.27 10.65 13.37
N LEU A 54 -13.91 9.49 13.38
CA LEU A 54 -15.21 9.30 12.75
C LEU A 54 -16.31 9.74 13.71
N LYS A 55 -17.34 10.42 13.18
CA LYS A 55 -18.51 10.77 13.99
C LYS A 55 -19.42 9.54 14.09
N ILE A 56 -19.62 9.05 15.30
CA ILE A 56 -20.59 7.99 15.59
C ILE A 56 -22.01 8.55 15.37
N PRO A 57 -22.88 7.86 14.60
CA PRO A 57 -24.25 8.29 14.40
C PRO A 57 -25.09 8.18 15.67
N ASP A 58 -26.14 8.99 15.78
CA ASP A 58 -27.00 9.09 16.97
C ASP A 58 -28.01 7.93 17.10
N SER A 59 -28.16 7.09 16.05
CA SER A 59 -28.97 5.88 16.08
C SER A 59 -28.52 4.89 15.01
N ILE A 60 -28.49 3.60 15.36
CA ILE A 60 -28.22 2.49 14.44
C ILE A 60 -29.24 1.39 14.69
N HIS A 61 -29.61 0.68 13.62
CA HIS A 61 -30.45 -0.51 13.68
C HIS A 61 -29.71 -1.69 13.05
N PHE A 62 -29.94 -2.88 13.57
CA PHE A 62 -29.44 -4.13 13.02
C PHE A 62 -30.50 -5.22 13.24
N ALA A 63 -30.80 -6.00 12.20
CA ALA A 63 -31.79 -7.06 12.24
C ALA A 63 -33.17 -6.59 12.76
N ASN A 64 -33.62 -5.41 12.30
CA ASN A 64 -34.83 -4.71 12.77
C ASN A 64 -34.85 -4.29 14.24
N GLU A 65 -33.73 -4.39 14.97
CA GLU A 65 -33.61 -3.97 16.36
C GLU A 65 -32.76 -2.71 16.49
N LYS A 66 -33.09 -1.84 17.45
CA LYS A 66 -32.27 -0.67 17.76
C LYS A 66 -31.02 -1.11 18.53
N VAL A 67 -29.84 -0.71 18.03
CA VAL A 67 -28.58 -0.96 18.74
C VAL A 67 -28.49 -0.02 19.96
N PRO A 68 -28.21 -0.54 21.16
CA PRO A 68 -28.22 0.25 22.39
C PRO A 68 -26.92 1.05 22.57
N ILE A 69 -26.67 1.99 21.67
CA ILE A 69 -25.46 2.86 21.64
C ILE A 69 -25.40 3.86 22.81
N GLU A 70 -26.44 3.93 23.63
CA GLU A 70 -26.46 4.68 24.88
C GLU A 70 -25.60 3.97 25.95
N LYS A 71 -25.37 2.66 25.80
CA LYS A 71 -24.44 1.92 26.65
C LYS A 71 -23.01 2.24 26.23
N HIS A 72 -22.21 2.77 27.15
CA HIS A 72 -20.83 3.20 26.88
C HIS A 72 -19.98 2.13 26.19
N TRP A 73 -19.99 0.89 26.67
CA TRP A 73 -19.21 -0.20 26.08
C TRP A 73 -19.65 -0.55 24.65
N VAL A 74 -20.96 -0.43 24.31
CA VAL A 74 -21.45 -0.63 22.94
C VAL A 74 -20.94 0.49 22.03
N ARG A 75 -20.99 1.73 22.52
CA ARG A 75 -20.53 2.91 21.79
C ARG A 75 -19.03 2.85 21.53
N GLU A 76 -18.24 2.44 22.52
CA GLU A 76 -16.79 2.26 22.40
C GLU A 76 -16.42 1.13 21.42
N SER A 77 -17.13 0.00 21.48
CA SER A 77 -16.96 -1.08 20.50
C SER A 77 -17.26 -0.59 19.09
N LEU A 78 -18.36 0.12 18.88
CA LEU A 78 -18.72 0.67 17.57
C LEU A 78 -17.67 1.68 17.07
N ASP A 79 -17.18 2.57 17.92
CA ASP A 79 -16.13 3.54 17.56
C ASP A 79 -14.84 2.82 17.11
N ARG A 80 -14.42 1.81 17.87
CA ARG A 80 -13.27 0.95 17.53
C ARG A 80 -13.45 0.30 16.17
N GLU A 81 -14.59 -0.35 15.94
CA GLU A 81 -14.84 -1.05 14.67
C GLU A 81 -14.90 -0.10 13.48
N LEU A 82 -15.45 1.10 13.64
CA LEU A 82 -15.45 2.12 12.59
C LEU A 82 -14.03 2.58 12.24
N LEU A 83 -13.18 2.80 13.25
CA LEU A 83 -11.78 3.19 13.05
C LEU A 83 -10.99 2.07 12.34
N VAL A 84 -11.12 0.82 12.80
CA VAL A 84 -10.43 -0.33 12.20
C VAL A 84 -10.83 -0.50 10.73
N ASN A 85 -12.14 -0.52 10.44
CA ASN A 85 -12.63 -0.75 9.07
C ASN A 85 -12.33 0.42 8.10
N THR A 86 -12.23 1.65 8.60
CA THR A 86 -11.93 2.82 7.76
C THR A 86 -10.46 2.87 7.34
N TYR A 87 -9.55 2.45 8.23
CA TYR A 87 -8.12 2.61 8.02
C TYR A 87 -7.38 1.29 7.70
N TRP A 88 -8.02 0.12 7.83
CA TRP A 88 -7.49 -1.18 7.40
C TRP A 88 -8.11 -1.65 6.07
N GLN A 89 -7.80 -0.93 4.98
CA GLN A 89 -8.50 -1.07 3.70
C GLN A 89 -8.30 -2.42 2.98
N SER A 90 -7.22 -3.14 3.23
CA SER A 90 -6.92 -4.39 2.51
C SER A 90 -7.94 -5.50 2.78
N GLN A 91 -8.40 -5.62 4.03
CA GLN A 91 -9.39 -6.63 4.44
C GLN A 91 -10.78 -6.25 3.90
N THR A 92 -11.16 -4.98 3.99
CA THR A 92 -12.41 -4.45 3.44
C THR A 92 -12.56 -4.74 1.94
N VAL A 93 -11.50 -4.53 1.16
CA VAL A 93 -11.51 -4.83 -0.28
C VAL A 93 -11.74 -6.33 -0.54
N LEU A 94 -11.14 -7.21 0.27
CA LEU A 94 -11.36 -8.65 0.16
C LEU A 94 -12.80 -9.04 0.52
N PHE A 95 -13.35 -8.47 1.59
CA PHE A 95 -14.74 -8.70 2.00
C PHE A 95 -15.72 -8.23 0.93
N ILE A 96 -15.55 -7.06 0.32
CA ILE A 96 -16.41 -6.58 -0.77
C ILE A 96 -16.43 -7.58 -1.94
N LYS A 97 -15.26 -8.12 -2.33
CA LYS A 97 -15.18 -9.14 -3.39
C LYS A 97 -15.91 -10.43 -3.02
N ARG A 98 -15.81 -10.87 -1.75
CA ARG A 98 -16.50 -12.06 -1.24
C ARG A 98 -18.01 -11.84 -1.15
N CYS A 99 -18.45 -10.66 -0.73
CA CYS A 99 -19.87 -10.30 -0.66
C CYS A 99 -20.56 -10.51 -2.02
N ASN A 100 -19.92 -10.08 -3.12
CA ASN A 100 -20.46 -10.31 -4.48
C ASN A 100 -20.66 -11.79 -4.84
N ARG A 101 -19.92 -12.70 -4.20
CA ARG A 101 -20.06 -14.15 -4.40
C ARG A 101 -21.11 -14.76 -3.47
N TYR A 102 -21.12 -14.35 -2.20
CA TYR A 102 -21.91 -15.04 -1.17
C TYR A 102 -23.26 -14.39 -0.89
N PHE A 103 -23.42 -13.07 -1.06
CA PHE A 103 -24.70 -12.40 -0.82
C PHE A 103 -25.83 -12.96 -1.71
N PRO A 104 -25.62 -13.22 -3.02
CA PRO A 104 -26.67 -13.84 -3.85
C PRO A 104 -27.11 -15.23 -3.37
N ILE A 105 -26.29 -15.90 -2.55
CA ILE A 105 -26.61 -17.20 -1.93
C ILE A 105 -27.32 -16.98 -0.58
N ILE A 106 -26.84 -16.04 0.23
CA ILE A 106 -27.35 -15.78 1.59
C ILE A 106 -28.71 -15.08 1.55
N GLU A 107 -28.89 -14.04 0.74
CA GLU A 107 -30.11 -13.23 0.65
C GLU A 107 -31.39 -14.05 0.42
N PRO A 108 -31.47 -15.00 -0.55
CA PRO A 108 -32.67 -15.81 -0.71
C PRO A 108 -32.94 -16.73 0.48
N ILE A 109 -31.90 -17.24 1.14
CA ILE A 109 -32.04 -18.09 2.34
C ILE A 109 -32.62 -17.27 3.49
N LEU A 110 -32.09 -16.06 3.74
CA LEU A 110 -32.62 -15.17 4.77
C LEU A 110 -34.09 -14.85 4.52
N LYS A 111 -34.44 -14.54 3.26
CA LYS A 111 -35.83 -14.25 2.86
C LYS A 111 -36.76 -15.44 3.08
N GLU A 112 -36.35 -16.65 2.74
CA GLU A 112 -37.13 -17.88 2.95
C GLU A 112 -37.37 -18.13 4.45
N GLN A 113 -36.38 -17.84 5.30
CA GLN A 113 -36.47 -17.99 6.75
C GLN A 113 -37.11 -16.79 7.47
N GLY A 114 -37.53 -15.75 6.72
CA GLY A 114 -38.09 -14.53 7.31
C GLY A 114 -37.08 -13.72 8.15
N ILE A 115 -35.79 -13.88 7.90
CA ILE A 115 -34.70 -13.17 8.59
C ILE A 115 -34.44 -11.83 7.86
N PRO A 116 -34.20 -10.72 8.59
CA PRO A 116 -33.84 -9.43 7.99
C PRO A 116 -32.63 -9.50 7.05
N ASP A 117 -32.66 -8.74 5.96
CA ASP A 117 -31.62 -8.77 4.91
C ASP A 117 -30.25 -8.31 5.42
N ASP A 118 -30.22 -7.34 6.33
CA ASP A 118 -28.99 -6.82 6.95
C ASP A 118 -28.28 -7.86 7.83
N PHE A 119 -28.95 -8.96 8.21
CA PHE A 119 -28.34 -10.06 8.93
C PHE A 119 -27.18 -10.71 8.13
N LYS A 120 -27.15 -10.58 6.80
CA LYS A 120 -26.03 -11.05 5.95
C LYS A 120 -24.69 -10.43 6.35
N TYR A 121 -24.70 -9.24 6.94
CA TYR A 121 -23.48 -8.59 7.41
C TYR A 121 -22.87 -9.29 8.63
N LEU A 122 -23.64 -10.09 9.39
CA LEU A 122 -23.09 -10.93 10.46
C LEU A 122 -22.05 -11.92 9.90
N ALA A 123 -22.33 -12.52 8.75
CA ALA A 123 -21.39 -13.42 8.09
C ALA A 123 -20.10 -12.70 7.69
N VAL A 124 -20.14 -11.39 7.41
CA VAL A 124 -18.96 -10.60 7.04
C VAL A 124 -18.07 -10.36 8.26
N ILE A 125 -18.65 -9.92 9.39
CA ILE A 125 -17.89 -9.68 10.63
C ILE A 125 -17.27 -10.96 11.20
N GLU A 126 -17.92 -12.12 11.06
CA GLU A 126 -17.38 -13.40 11.55
C GLU A 126 -16.38 -14.07 10.56
N SER A 127 -16.20 -13.51 9.36
CA SER A 127 -15.36 -14.09 8.31
C SER A 127 -13.88 -13.67 8.36
N GLY A 128 -13.47 -12.82 9.30
CA GLY A 128 -12.06 -12.44 9.45
C GLY A 128 -11.73 -11.55 10.62
#